data_AF-A0A0J6YST3-F1
#
_entry.id   AF-A0A0J6YST3-F1
#
_cell.length_a   1.000
_cell.length_b   1.000
_cell.length_c   1.000
_cell.angle_alpha   90.00
_cell.angle_beta   90.00
_cell.angle_gamma   90.00
#
_symmetry.space_group_name_H-M   'P 1'
#
loop_
_entity.id
_entity.type
_entity.pdbx_description
1 polymer ?
#
loop_
_entity_poly.entity_id
_entity_poly.type
_entity_poly.pdbx_seq_one_letter_code
_entity_poly.pdbx_strand_id
1 'polypeptide(L)'
;MTNRTSAAALLLGVATVGLAVCPPAQAEPLTPLAPNEIHYMEQLRRVFAVSRNPASFRSDGELLTLGQYACDERRAGIVGSAVTYVDPVVTQLAFIYLCPQ
;
A
#
# COMPACT_ATOMS: atom_id res chain seq x y z
N MET A 1 -61.88 -29.78 37.39
CA MET A 1 -61.88 -28.32 37.59
C MET A 1 -60.51 -27.78 37.25
N THR A 2 -60.54 -26.79 36.37
CA THR A 2 -59.48 -26.02 35.72
C THR A 2 -58.55 -25.32 36.73
N ASN A 3 -57.23 -25.36 36.54
CA ASN A 3 -56.51 -24.15 36.14
C ASN A 3 -55.05 -24.36 35.75
N ARG A 4 -54.72 -23.71 34.62
CA ARG A 4 -53.42 -23.54 33.99
C ARG A 4 -52.67 -22.42 34.69
N THR A 5 -51.38 -22.58 34.94
CA THR A 5 -50.44 -21.46 34.96
C THR A 5 -49.17 -21.89 34.24
N SER A 6 -49.08 -21.51 32.98
CA SER A 6 -47.90 -21.61 32.14
C SER A 6 -46.89 -20.55 32.58
N ALA A 7 -45.72 -20.97 33.05
CA ALA A 7 -44.55 -20.10 33.15
C ALA A 7 -43.61 -20.47 31.99
N ALA A 8 -43.73 -19.73 30.88
CA ALA A 8 -42.76 -19.79 29.80
C ALA A 8 -41.48 -19.07 30.27
N ALA A 9 -40.46 -19.84 30.62
CA ALA A 9 -39.14 -19.32 30.93
C ALA A 9 -38.41 -18.98 29.62
N LEU A 10 -38.41 -17.70 29.26
CA LEU A 10 -37.56 -17.14 28.20
C LEU A 10 -36.10 -17.15 28.68
N LEU A 11 -35.35 -18.17 28.30
CA LEU A 11 -33.89 -18.19 28.44
C LEU A 11 -33.30 -17.22 27.40
N LEU A 12 -32.91 -16.03 27.84
CA LEU A 12 -32.05 -15.14 27.05
C LEU A 12 -30.67 -15.79 26.92
N GLY A 13 -30.36 -16.31 25.72
CA GLY A 13 -29.02 -16.72 25.37
C GLY A 13 -28.11 -15.50 25.22
N VAL A 14 -27.13 -15.36 26.11
CA VAL A 14 -26.03 -14.41 25.94
C VAL A 14 -25.06 -15.03 24.94
N ALA A 15 -25.10 -14.57 23.69
CA ALA A 15 -24.09 -14.90 22.69
C ALA A 15 -22.80 -14.13 23.02
N THR A 16 -21.85 -14.80 23.67
CA THR A 16 -20.50 -14.27 23.86
C THR A 16 -19.79 -14.29 22.50
N VAL A 17 -19.82 -13.17 21.79
CA VAL A 17 -18.96 -12.94 20.63
C VAL A 17 -17.53 -12.87 21.15
N GLY A 18 -16.82 -13.99 21.09
CA GLY A 18 -15.38 -14.02 21.35
C GLY A 18 -14.70 -13.18 20.27
N LEU A 19 -14.34 -11.95 20.61
CA LEU A 19 -13.41 -11.18 19.80
C LEU A 19 -12.07 -11.90 19.89
N ALA A 20 -11.78 -12.75 18.90
CA ALA A 20 -10.45 -13.28 18.70
C ALA A 20 -9.54 -12.07 18.44
N VAL A 21 -8.80 -11.67 19.48
CA VAL A 21 -7.81 -10.62 19.40
C VAL A 21 -6.68 -11.16 18.53
N CYS A 22 -6.73 -10.90 17.23
CA CYS A 22 -5.59 -11.12 16.37
C CYS A 22 -4.44 -10.28 16.95
N PRO A 23 -3.27 -10.88 17.25
CA PRO A 23 -2.12 -10.08 17.65
C PRO A 23 -1.88 -9.02 16.55
N PRO A 24 -1.62 -7.76 16.93
CA PRO A 24 -1.30 -6.74 15.94
C PRO A 24 -0.12 -7.28 15.13
N ALA A 25 -0.30 -7.39 13.82
CA ALA A 25 0.79 -7.75 12.93
C ALA A 25 1.92 -6.75 13.22
N GLN A 26 3.04 -7.22 13.78
CA GLN A 26 4.19 -6.35 13.97
C GLN A 26 4.60 -5.89 12.57
N ALA A 27 4.51 -4.58 12.35
CA ALA A 27 5.09 -3.99 11.16
C ALA A 27 6.57 -4.40 11.13
N GLU A 28 7.02 -4.95 10.00
CA GLU A 28 8.43 -5.24 9.81
C GLU A 28 9.25 -3.99 10.19
N PRO A 29 10.39 -4.17 10.91
CA PRO A 29 11.22 -3.05 11.29
C PRO A 29 11.50 -2.17 10.07
N LEU A 30 11.22 -0.87 10.18
CA LEU A 30 11.42 0.08 9.10
C LEU A 30 12.91 0.08 8.74
N THR A 31 13.27 -0.67 7.70
CA THR A 31 14.60 -0.57 7.11
C THR A 31 14.70 0.85 6.57
N PRO A 32 15.69 1.64 7.01
CA PRO A 32 15.83 3.00 6.51
C PRO A 32 15.99 2.97 4.98
N LEU A 33 15.32 3.90 4.28
CA LEU A 33 15.49 4.05 2.84
C LEU A 33 16.97 4.30 2.51
N ALA A 34 17.41 3.72 1.40
CA ALA A 34 18.73 4.01 0.88
C ALA A 34 18.83 5.48 0.43
N PRO A 35 20.03 6.11 0.46
CA PRO A 35 20.19 7.52 0.10
C PRO A 35 19.65 7.88 -1.30
N ASN A 36 19.75 6.95 -2.25
CA ASN A 36 19.24 7.13 -3.60
C ASN A 36 17.70 7.05 -3.68
N GLU A 37 17.07 6.20 -2.86
CA GLU A 37 15.61 6.13 -2.71
C GLU A 37 15.07 7.44 -2.11
N ILE A 38 15.77 8.01 -1.12
CA ILE A 38 15.43 9.33 -0.57
C ILE A 38 15.48 10.39 -1.68
N HIS A 39 16.57 10.42 -2.44
CA HIS A 39 16.72 11.43 -3.49
C HIS A 39 15.69 11.26 -4.62
N TYR A 40 15.39 10.02 -5.00
CA TYR A 40 14.31 9.68 -5.91
C TYR A 40 12.95 10.24 -5.42
N MET A 41 12.61 10.01 -4.15
CA MET A 41 11.38 10.53 -3.53
C MET A 41 11.32 12.06 -3.51
N GLU A 42 12.42 12.73 -3.16
CA GLU A 42 12.49 14.20 -3.18
C GLU A 42 12.21 14.78 -4.57
N GLN A 43 12.75 14.15 -5.62
CA GLN A 43 12.55 14.62 -6.99
C GLN A 43 11.12 14.38 -7.46
N LEU A 44 10.54 13.21 -7.17
CA LEU A 44 9.14 12.94 -7.48
C LEU A 44 8.21 13.96 -6.80
N ARG A 45 8.43 14.24 -5.50
CA ARG A 45 7.65 15.26 -4.79
C ARG A 45 7.78 16.64 -5.43
N ARG A 46 8.97 17.04 -5.86
CA ARG A 46 9.18 18.31 -6.59
C ARG A 46 8.39 18.36 -7.89
N VAL A 47 8.49 17.32 -8.72
CA VAL A 47 7.83 17.31 -10.03
C VAL A 47 6.31 17.25 -9.86
N PHE A 48 5.80 16.40 -8.96
CA PHE A 48 4.37 16.27 -8.77
C PHE A 48 3.73 17.48 -8.10
N ALA A 49 4.45 18.19 -7.22
CA ALA A 49 3.98 19.45 -6.65
C ALA A 49 3.68 20.50 -7.75
N VAL A 50 4.50 20.54 -8.82
CA VAL A 50 4.27 21.44 -9.96
C VAL A 50 3.09 20.99 -10.82
N SER A 51 2.93 19.67 -11.00
CA SER A 51 1.86 19.10 -11.84
C SER A 51 0.45 19.27 -11.27
N ARG A 52 0.31 19.63 -9.98
CA ARG A 52 -0.97 19.70 -9.24
C ARG A 52 -1.87 18.47 -9.44
N ASN A 53 -1.26 17.30 -9.55
CA ASN A 53 -1.98 16.02 -9.61
C ASN A 53 -1.90 15.30 -8.25
N PRO A 54 -2.82 15.58 -7.31
CA PRO A 54 -2.85 14.89 -6.02
C PRO A 54 -3.35 13.44 -6.14
N ALA A 55 -3.87 13.04 -7.31
CA ALA A 55 -4.47 11.73 -7.53
C ALA A 55 -3.51 10.72 -8.16
N SER A 56 -2.30 11.12 -8.58
CA SER A 56 -1.45 10.24 -9.36
C SER A 56 -0.86 9.08 -8.55
N PHE A 57 -0.70 9.20 -7.22
CA PHE A 57 -0.14 8.13 -6.38
C PHE A 57 -0.66 8.18 -4.94
N ARG A 58 -0.95 7.02 -4.34
CA ARG A 58 -1.62 6.93 -3.02
C ARG A 58 -0.64 7.00 -1.86
N SER A 59 0.64 6.69 -2.09
CA SER A 59 1.69 6.74 -1.05
C SER A 59 3.11 6.80 -1.62
N ASP A 60 4.07 7.26 -0.80
CA ASP A 60 5.50 7.19 -1.14
C ASP A 60 5.98 5.74 -1.35
N GLY A 61 5.40 4.78 -0.62
CA GLY A 61 5.71 3.36 -0.77
C GLY A 61 5.32 2.82 -2.15
N GLU A 62 4.15 3.20 -2.65
CA GLU A 62 3.72 2.85 -4.01
C GLU A 62 4.67 3.41 -5.08
N LEU A 63 5.14 4.65 -4.90
CA LEU A 63 6.10 5.26 -5.82
C LEU A 63 7.44 4.52 -5.83
N LEU A 64 7.94 4.10 -4.67
CA LEU A 64 9.15 3.28 -4.59
C LEU A 64 8.97 1.94 -5.30
N THR A 65 7.84 1.24 -5.06
CA THR A 65 7.55 -0.03 -5.72
C THR A 65 7.46 0.13 -7.25
N LEU A 66 6.79 1.17 -7.75
CA LEU A 66 6.70 1.44 -9.18
C LEU A 66 8.07 1.77 -9.80
N GLY A 67 8.90 2.54 -9.08
CA GLY A 67 10.27 2.84 -9.52
C GLY A 67 11.15 1.59 -9.59
N GLN A 68 11.09 0.73 -8.58
CA GLN A 68 11.80 -0.55 -8.55
C GLN A 68 11.32 -1.47 -9.68
N TYR A 69 10.00 -1.58 -9.87
CA TYR A 69 9.41 -2.33 -10.97
C TYR A 69 9.90 -1.83 -12.34
N ALA A 70 9.96 -0.51 -12.57
CA ALA A 70 10.50 0.04 -13.81
C ALA A 70 11.97 -0.35 -14.03
N CYS A 71 12.78 -0.37 -12.97
CA CYS A 71 14.16 -0.85 -13.03
C CYS A 71 14.25 -2.34 -13.39
N ASP A 72 13.36 -3.17 -12.86
CA ASP A 72 13.29 -4.60 -13.15
C ASP A 72 12.95 -4.86 -14.62
N GLU A 73 11.92 -4.18 -15.13
CA GLU A 73 11.52 -4.25 -16.55
C GLU A 73 12.67 -3.81 -17.47
N ARG A 74 13.37 -2.73 -17.14
CA ARG A 74 14.54 -2.29 -17.91
C ARG A 74 15.64 -3.35 -17.92
N ARG A 75 15.89 -4.04 -16.80
CA ARG A 75 16.86 -5.15 -16.74
C ARG A 75 16.43 -6.34 -17.59
N ALA A 76 15.12 -6.55 -17.76
CA ALA A 76 14.55 -7.53 -18.68
C ALA A 76 14.52 -7.07 -20.15
N GLY A 77 14.98 -5.85 -20.45
CA GLY A 77 14.96 -5.28 -21.80
C GLY A 77 13.62 -4.65 -22.21
N ILE A 78 12.69 -4.48 -21.27
CA ILE A 78 11.37 -3.89 -21.50
C ILE A 78 11.40 -2.43 -21.03
N VAL A 79 11.21 -1.50 -21.97
CA VAL A 79 11.26 -0.06 -21.69
C VAL A 79 10.11 0.66 -22.39
N GLY A 80 9.45 1.56 -21.66
CA GLY A 80 8.44 2.47 -22.19
C GLY A 80 7.10 2.35 -21.46
N SER A 81 6.48 3.49 -21.21
CA SER A 81 5.22 3.59 -20.45
C SER A 81 4.04 2.86 -21.13
N ALA A 82 4.07 2.71 -22.46
CA ALA A 82 3.05 1.97 -23.20
C ALA A 82 3.05 0.47 -22.90
N VAL A 83 4.16 -0.07 -22.40
CA VAL A 83 4.34 -1.50 -22.11
C VAL A 83 4.30 -1.77 -20.61
N THR A 84 4.89 -0.89 -19.81
CA THR A 84 4.96 -1.05 -18.35
C THR A 84 3.78 -0.44 -17.62
N TYR A 85 3.02 0.45 -18.27
CA TYR A 85 1.95 1.27 -17.69
C TYR A 85 2.39 2.13 -16.49
N VAL A 86 3.71 2.31 -16.31
CA VAL A 86 4.28 3.18 -15.30
C VAL A 86 4.34 4.61 -15.85
N ASP A 87 4.00 5.58 -14.99
CA ASP A 87 4.10 6.99 -15.35
C ASP A 87 5.51 7.33 -15.88
N PRO A 88 5.63 8.08 -16.98
CA PRO A 88 6.93 8.42 -17.55
C PRO A 88 7.88 9.15 -16.59
N VAL A 89 7.36 9.99 -15.69
CA VAL A 89 8.15 10.72 -14.68
C VAL A 89 8.71 9.73 -13.66
N VAL A 90 7.88 8.80 -13.19
CA VAL A 90 8.28 7.73 -12.26
C VAL A 90 9.40 6.89 -12.87
N THR A 91 9.22 6.48 -14.14
CA THR A 91 10.19 5.67 -14.90
C THR A 91 11.51 6.41 -15.09
N GLN A 92 11.46 7.66 -15.55
CA GLN A 92 12.65 8.45 -15.85
C GLN A 92 13.48 8.71 -14.58
N LEU A 93 12.83 9.11 -13.48
CA LEU A 93 13.53 9.37 -12.23
C LEU A 93 14.07 8.07 -11.60
N ALA A 94 13.39 6.93 -11.77
CA ALA A 94 13.90 5.64 -11.32
C ALA A 94 15.20 5.26 -12.04
N PHE A 95 15.29 5.51 -13.35
CA PHE A 95 16.49 5.24 -14.13
C PHE A 95 17.68 6.14 -13.77
N ILE A 96 17.42 7.34 -13.26
CA ILE A 96 18.47 8.27 -12.83
C ILE A 96 18.96 7.92 -11.43
N TYR A 97 18.06 7.61 -10.51
CA TYR A 97 18.38 7.53 -9.08
C TYR A 97 18.39 6.10 -8.53
N LEU A 98 17.46 5.24 -8.93
CA LEU A 98 17.36 3.88 -8.39
C LEU A 98 18.25 2.89 -9.13
N CYS A 99 18.29 2.95 -10.47
CA CYS A 99 19.06 2.04 -11.32
C CYS A 99 19.85 2.77 -12.42
N PRO A 100 20.82 3.62 -12.05
CA PRO A 100 21.75 4.19 -13.03
C PRO A 100 22.57 3.08 -13.71
N GLN A 101 22.77 3.22 -15.03
CA GLN A 101 23.62 2.35 -15.85
C GLN A 101 24.75 3.16 -16.46
#